data_AF-A0A5A9XF22-F1
#
_entry.id   AF-A0A5A9XF22-F1
#
_cell.length_a   1.000
_cell.length_b   1.000
_cell.length_c   1.000
_cell.angle_alpha   90.00
_cell.angle_beta   90.00
_cell.angle_gamma   90.00
#
_symmetry.space_group_name_H-M   'P 1'
#
loop_
_entity.id
_entity.type
_entity.pdbx_description
1 polymer ?
#
loop_
_entity_poly.entity_id
_entity_poly.type
_entity_poly.pdbx_seq_one_letter_code
_entity_poly.pdbx_strand_id
1 'polypeptide(L)'
;MSSIGASCASDAASTPCLSVAMKGCYNRNRDAYASECSRCRRFAMKIVAMAAIALCCTAAGGNAETYRWIDDQGVVNFTDSLEAVPAKYRHKVLKGPDITTRDPRIKEEIRQQEERARQEDASRPPVTTTPDYVPPPMEVAPPKVESDELPPGRTRSQKIRDNIERRKAEEEKAQQPGSQQSQ
;
A
#
# COMPACT_ATOMS: atom_id res chain seq x y z
N MET A 1 -40.80 4.57 28.41
CA MET A 1 -40.10 3.79 29.46
C MET A 1 -38.62 3.84 29.04
N SER A 2 -37.70 4.61 29.61
CA SER A 2 -37.53 5.09 30.98
C SER A 2 -36.89 6.49 30.98
N SER A 3 -37.22 7.25 32.02
CA SER A 3 -36.76 8.59 32.39
C SER A 3 -35.47 8.56 33.23
N ILE A 4 -35.01 9.76 33.61
CA ILE A 4 -34.05 10.13 34.69
C ILE A 4 -32.62 10.30 34.17
N GLY A 5 -31.87 11.38 34.42
CA GLY A 5 -32.04 12.53 35.31
C GLY A 5 -30.73 13.32 35.38
N ALA A 6 -30.83 14.59 35.77
CA ALA A 6 -29.80 15.63 35.78
C ALA A 6 -28.64 15.40 36.76
N SER A 7 -27.54 16.15 36.59
CA SER A 7 -26.98 16.92 37.72
C SER A 7 -26.05 18.05 37.25
N CYS A 8 -26.50 19.27 37.49
CA CYS A 8 -25.66 20.47 37.56
C CYS A 8 -24.83 20.40 38.86
N ALA A 9 -23.56 20.79 38.81
CA ALA A 9 -22.80 21.15 40.00
C ALA A 9 -22.23 22.55 39.78
N SER A 10 -22.92 23.51 40.38
CA SER A 10 -22.48 24.88 40.62
C SER A 10 -21.60 24.87 41.86
N ASP A 11 -20.36 25.31 41.75
CA ASP A 11 -19.60 25.77 42.92
C ASP A 11 -19.27 27.25 42.75
N ALA A 12 -20.19 28.04 43.31
CA ALA A 12 -20.02 29.44 43.60
C ALA A 12 -19.29 29.57 44.94
N ALA A 13 -17.97 29.73 44.91
CA ALA A 13 -17.21 30.19 46.07
C ALA A 13 -17.06 31.71 46.02
N SER A 14 -18.03 32.37 46.65
CA SER A 14 -17.97 33.73 47.17
C SER A 14 -16.68 33.98 47.93
N THR A 15 -15.98 35.08 47.61
CA THR A 15 -15.05 35.73 48.56
C THR A 15 -15.24 37.24 48.48
N PRO A 16 -15.26 37.94 49.62
CA PRO A 16 -15.89 39.24 49.75
C PRO A 16 -15.02 40.40 49.27
N CYS A 17 -15.72 41.43 48.80
CA CYS A 17 -15.26 42.81 48.68
C CYS A 17 -14.56 43.29 49.95
N LEU A 18 -13.26 43.58 49.85
CA LEU A 18 -12.62 44.58 50.70
C LEU A 18 -12.01 45.64 49.78
N SER A 19 -12.83 46.65 49.54
CA SER A 19 -12.42 47.96 49.07
C SER A 19 -11.54 48.61 50.13
N VAL A 20 -10.23 48.61 49.90
CA VAL A 20 -9.33 49.60 50.50
C VAL A 20 -8.68 50.36 49.36
N ALA A 21 -9.10 51.61 49.23
CA ALA A 21 -8.53 52.59 48.34
C ALA A 21 -7.04 52.78 48.64
N MET A 22 -6.17 52.32 47.75
CA MET A 22 -4.83 52.90 47.59
C MET A 22 -4.78 53.67 46.28
N LYS A 23 -4.97 54.98 46.43
CA LYS A 23 -4.53 56.01 45.48
C LYS A 23 -3.01 55.94 45.36
N GLY A 24 -2.53 56.06 44.13
CA GLY A 24 -1.17 56.53 43.83
C GLY A 24 -0.21 55.43 43.41
N CYS A 25 0.55 55.72 42.34
CA CYS A 25 1.63 54.94 41.75
C CYS A 25 1.25 53.90 40.67
N TYR A 26 0.33 54.25 39.77
CA TYR A 26 0.36 53.69 38.41
C TYR A 26 1.27 54.60 37.55
N ASN A 27 2.17 54.00 36.76
CA ASN A 27 3.18 54.59 35.86
C ASN A 27 4.49 55.11 36.46
N ARG A 28 5.43 54.20 36.73
CA ARG A 28 6.86 54.45 36.41
C ARG A 28 7.82 53.26 36.42
N ASN A 29 7.42 52.06 35.99
CA ASN A 29 8.38 50.93 35.90
C ASN A 29 8.01 49.88 34.84
N ARG A 30 7.50 50.31 33.67
CA ARG A 30 7.09 49.41 32.59
C ARG A 30 8.09 49.29 31.43
N ASP A 31 9.27 49.88 31.55
CA ASP A 31 10.27 49.90 30.46
C ASP A 31 11.59 49.19 30.78
N ALA A 32 11.77 48.65 31.99
CA ALA A 32 13.05 48.03 32.40
C ALA A 32 13.15 46.51 32.18
N TYR A 33 12.08 45.82 31.75
CA TYR A 33 12.09 44.37 31.46
C TYR A 33 11.98 44.03 29.96
N ALA A 34 12.04 45.05 29.08
CA ALA A 34 11.84 44.86 27.64
C ALA A 34 13.14 44.52 26.87
N SER A 35 14.32 44.55 27.48
CA SER A 35 15.59 44.46 26.75
C SER A 35 16.31 43.11 26.78
N GLU A 36 15.88 42.12 27.57
CA GLU A 36 16.59 40.82 27.64
C GLU A 36 15.91 39.63 26.93
N CYS A 37 14.75 39.80 26.28
CA CYS A 37 13.98 38.63 25.82
C CYS A 37 14.19 38.23 24.34
N SER A 38 15.22 38.74 23.67
CA SER A 38 15.51 38.36 22.27
C SER A 38 16.12 36.96 22.17
N ARG A 39 16.90 36.55 23.18
CA ARG A 39 17.51 35.21 23.22
C ARG A 39 16.49 34.16 23.67
N CYS A 40 15.65 34.45 24.66
CA CYS A 40 14.60 33.55 25.12
C CYS A 40 13.52 33.29 24.05
N ARG A 41 13.12 34.29 23.26
CA ARG A 41 12.16 34.09 22.14
C ARG A 41 12.69 33.14 21.06
N ARG A 42 14.00 33.21 20.75
CA ARG A 42 14.61 32.30 19.77
C ARG A 42 14.69 30.87 20.28
N PHE A 43 14.91 30.66 21.58
CA PHE A 43 14.86 29.32 22.18
C PHE A 43 13.44 28.77 22.26
N ALA A 44 12.46 29.60 22.63
CA ALA A 44 11.05 29.20 22.67
C ALA A 44 10.54 28.77 21.28
N MET A 45 10.82 29.54 20.23
CA MET A 45 10.42 29.17 18.85
C MET A 45 11.07 27.86 18.38
N LYS A 46 12.34 27.62 18.75
CA LYS A 46 13.02 26.36 18.41
C LYS A 46 12.42 25.16 19.15
N ILE A 47 12.07 25.31 20.42
CA ILE A 47 11.42 24.24 21.19
C ILE A 47 10.05 23.90 20.58
N VAL A 48 9.26 24.91 20.23
CA VAL A 48 7.95 24.69 19.58
C VAL A 48 8.11 23.99 18.23
N ALA A 49 9.06 24.42 17.40
CA ALA A 49 9.33 23.76 16.11
C ALA A 49 9.79 22.30 16.29
N MET A 50 10.69 22.04 17.25
CA MET A 50 11.15 20.68 17.55
C MET A 50 10.03 19.79 18.10
N ALA A 51 9.17 20.32 18.97
CA ALA A 51 8.02 19.60 19.50
C ALA A 51 6.99 19.26 18.40
N ALA A 52 6.74 20.18 17.46
CA ALA A 52 5.87 19.94 16.31
C ALA A 52 6.43 18.84 15.40
N ILE A 53 7.73 18.87 15.10
CA ILE A 53 8.40 17.82 14.31
C ILE A 53 8.31 16.47 15.03
N ALA A 54 8.62 16.43 16.33
CA ALA A 54 8.54 15.21 17.14
C ALA A 54 7.11 14.64 17.15
N LEU A 55 6.09 15.48 17.27
CA LEU A 55 4.69 15.06 17.22
C LEU A 55 4.34 14.45 15.85
N CYS A 56 4.75 15.08 14.75
CA CYS A 56 4.54 14.54 13.39
C CYS A 56 5.23 13.18 13.18
N CYS A 57 6.40 12.96 13.79
CA CYS A 57 7.12 11.69 13.65
C CYS A 57 6.45 10.51 14.36
N THR A 58 5.55 10.74 15.32
CA THR A 58 4.84 9.64 16.01
C THR A 58 3.82 8.90 15.14
N ALA A 59 3.36 9.52 14.04
CA ALA A 59 2.38 8.92 13.13
C ALA A 59 2.98 7.90 12.14
N ALA A 60 4.31 7.83 12.01
CA ALA A 60 4.97 7.00 11.00
C ALA A 60 5.23 5.53 11.44
N GLY A 61 4.92 5.18 12.70
CA GLY A 61 5.29 3.89 13.31
C GLY A 61 4.26 2.77 13.25
N GLY A 62 3.17 2.92 12.48
CA GLY A 62 2.14 1.89 12.35
C GLY A 62 2.57 0.79 11.39
N ASN A 63 3.25 -0.25 11.88
CA ASN A 63 3.41 -1.50 11.13
C ASN A 63 2.04 -2.20 11.06
N ALA A 64 1.20 -1.83 10.10
CA ALA A 64 -0.04 -2.54 9.83
C ALA A 64 0.31 -3.89 9.17
N GLU A 65 0.31 -4.97 9.96
CA GLU A 65 0.38 -6.32 9.42
C GLU A 65 -0.95 -6.62 8.72
N THR A 66 -0.96 -6.67 7.38
CA THR A 66 -2.14 -7.11 6.63
C THR A 66 -2.20 -8.64 6.63
N TYR A 67 -3.26 -9.18 7.23
CA TYR A 67 -3.55 -10.60 7.31
C TYR A 67 -4.40 -11.06 6.14
N ARG A 68 -4.00 -12.17 5.51
CA ARG A 68 -4.73 -12.81 4.42
C ARG A 68 -5.16 -14.22 4.82
N TRP A 69 -6.38 -14.57 4.44
CA TRP A 69 -7.00 -15.87 4.75
C TRP A 69 -8.03 -16.25 3.69
N ILE A 70 -8.34 -17.54 3.60
CA ILE A 70 -9.28 -18.12 2.64
C ILE A 70 -10.41 -18.77 3.43
N ASP A 71 -11.65 -18.42 3.13
CA ASP A 71 -12.82 -18.98 3.79
C ASP A 71 -13.24 -20.35 3.20
N ASP A 72 -14.28 -20.95 3.78
CA ASP A 72 -14.82 -22.24 3.31
C ASP A 72 -15.43 -22.16 1.88
N GLN A 73 -15.74 -20.96 1.38
CA GLN A 73 -16.25 -20.73 0.02
C GLN A 73 -15.10 -20.50 -0.99
N GLY A 74 -13.84 -20.49 -0.54
CA GLY A 74 -12.68 -20.22 -1.37
C GLY A 74 -12.43 -18.72 -1.63
N VAL A 75 -13.12 -17.82 -0.93
CA VAL A 75 -12.95 -16.38 -1.08
C VAL A 75 -11.74 -15.91 -0.26
N VAL A 76 -10.85 -15.16 -0.93
CA VAL A 76 -9.68 -14.55 -0.29
C VAL A 76 -10.13 -13.25 0.39
N ASN A 77 -9.91 -13.18 1.69
CA ASN A 77 -10.24 -12.02 2.50
C ASN A 77 -8.95 -11.38 3.04
N PHE A 78 -9.02 -10.07 3.34
CA PHE A 78 -7.91 -9.27 3.87
C PHE A 78 -8.36 -8.48 5.10
N THR A 79 -7.50 -8.37 6.10
CA THR A 79 -7.78 -7.54 7.28
C THR A 79 -6.49 -7.03 7.91
N ASP A 80 -6.52 -5.82 8.47
CA ASP A 80 -5.38 -5.23 9.18
C ASP A 80 -5.33 -5.62 10.66
N SER A 81 -6.32 -6.39 11.14
CA SER A 81 -6.39 -6.83 12.54
C SER A 81 -6.59 -8.33 12.65
N LEU A 82 -5.75 -8.99 13.45
CA LEU A 82 -5.87 -10.43 13.70
C LEU A 82 -7.17 -10.78 14.45
N GLU A 83 -7.73 -9.83 15.20
CA GLU A 83 -8.98 -10.02 15.94
C GLU A 83 -10.19 -10.15 15.01
N ALA A 84 -10.18 -9.42 13.89
CA ALA A 84 -11.22 -9.50 12.86
C ALA A 84 -11.17 -10.79 12.03
N VAL A 85 -10.16 -11.64 12.22
CA VAL A 85 -10.09 -13.00 11.67
C VAL A 85 -10.83 -13.97 12.60
N PRO A 86 -11.99 -14.53 12.20
CA PRO A 86 -12.64 -15.63 12.89
C PRO A 86 -11.70 -16.77 13.31
N ALA A 87 -11.89 -17.21 14.56
CA ALA A 87 -11.01 -18.19 15.23
C ALA A 87 -10.81 -19.48 14.43
N LYS A 88 -11.83 -19.91 13.67
CA LYS A 88 -11.80 -21.09 12.81
C LYS A 88 -10.68 -21.06 11.76
N TYR A 89 -10.21 -19.89 11.35
CA TYR A 89 -9.24 -19.78 10.26
C TYR A 89 -7.94 -19.09 10.69
N ARG A 90 -7.81 -18.67 11.96
CA ARG A 90 -6.58 -18.06 12.50
C ARG A 90 -5.33 -18.92 12.29
N HIS A 91 -5.50 -20.25 12.32
CA HIS A 91 -4.41 -21.20 12.06
C HIS A 91 -4.01 -21.32 10.57
N LYS A 92 -4.83 -20.80 9.65
CA LYS A 92 -4.56 -20.75 8.20
C LYS A 92 -4.18 -19.35 7.72
N VAL A 93 -4.07 -18.38 8.63
CA VAL A 93 -3.65 -17.02 8.29
C VAL A 93 -2.17 -17.06 7.90
N LEU A 94 -1.90 -16.72 6.65
CA LEU A 94 -0.54 -16.47 6.20
C LEU A 94 -0.22 -15.04 6.60
N LYS A 95 0.72 -14.87 7.54
CA LYS A 95 1.43 -13.60 7.75
C LYS A 95 2.34 -13.37 6.55
N GLY A 96 1.75 -12.96 5.44
CA GLY A 96 2.49 -12.68 4.21
C GLY A 96 3.26 -11.37 4.39
N PRO A 97 4.51 -11.27 3.91
CA PRO A 97 5.06 -9.95 3.63
C PRO A 97 4.11 -9.26 2.67
N ASP A 98 3.79 -7.99 2.98
CA ASP A 98 2.94 -7.08 2.22
C ASP A 98 2.88 -7.43 0.73
N ILE A 99 1.69 -7.80 0.28
CA ILE A 99 1.39 -8.34 -1.05
C ILE A 99 1.73 -7.34 -2.16
N THR A 100 1.94 -6.07 -1.81
CA THR A 100 2.19 -5.02 -2.79
C THR A 100 3.65 -4.77 -3.12
N THR A 101 4.64 -5.11 -2.28
CA THR A 101 6.01 -4.64 -2.53
C THR A 101 7.07 -5.41 -1.74
N ARG A 102 7.79 -6.35 -2.39
CA ARG A 102 9.17 -6.61 -1.94
C ARG A 102 10.16 -7.17 -2.94
N ASP A 103 9.72 -7.72 -4.07
CA ASP A 103 10.69 -8.07 -5.12
C ASP A 103 10.84 -6.90 -6.11
N PRO A 104 11.97 -6.17 -6.11
CA PRO A 104 12.21 -5.09 -7.06
C PRO A 104 12.14 -5.58 -8.51
N ARG A 105 12.37 -6.88 -8.74
CA ARG A 105 12.32 -7.49 -10.07
C ARG A 105 10.88 -7.59 -10.62
N ILE A 106 9.92 -7.96 -9.78
CA ILE A 106 8.50 -8.06 -10.16
C ILE A 106 7.92 -6.68 -10.45
N LYS A 107 8.33 -5.66 -9.67
CA LYS A 107 7.90 -4.28 -9.91
C LYS A 107 8.36 -3.78 -11.29
N GLU A 108 9.59 -4.10 -11.68
CA GLU A 108 10.12 -3.71 -12.98
C GLU A 108 9.45 -4.49 -14.13
N GLU A 109 9.17 -5.78 -13.95
CA GLU A 109 8.43 -6.58 -14.94
C GLU A 109 7.00 -6.05 -15.18
N ILE A 110 6.28 -5.66 -14.13
CA ILE A 110 4.95 -5.06 -14.26
C ILE A 110 5.02 -3.73 -15.00
N ARG A 111 6.02 -2.89 -14.68
CA ARG A 111 6.23 -1.61 -15.36
C ARG A 111 6.52 -1.82 -16.85
N GLN A 112 7.36 -2.78 -17.19
CA GLN A 112 7.67 -3.13 -18.58
C GLN A 112 6.46 -3.69 -19.33
N GLN A 113 5.62 -4.50 -18.65
CA GLN A 113 4.37 -4.98 -19.24
C GLN A 113 3.39 -3.84 -19.51
N GLU A 114 3.23 -2.91 -18.57
CA GLU A 114 2.35 -1.75 -18.76
C GLU A 114 2.81 -0.86 -19.92
N GLU A 115 4.12 -0.64 -20.04
CA GLU A 115 4.69 0.14 -21.13
C GLU A 115 4.51 -0.55 -22.49
N ARG A 116 4.70 -1.88 -22.54
CA ARG A 116 4.39 -2.67 -23.75
C ARG A 116 2.92 -2.59 -24.11
N ALA A 117 2.02 -2.71 -23.14
CA ALA A 117 0.57 -2.63 -23.37
C ALA A 117 0.16 -1.25 -23.90
N ARG A 118 0.75 -0.16 -23.38
CA ARG A 118 0.55 1.19 -23.90
C ARG A 118 1.07 1.34 -25.33
N GLN A 119 2.23 0.76 -25.63
CA GLN A 119 2.82 0.84 -26.97
C GLN A 119 2.00 0.04 -27.97
N GLU A 120 1.47 -1.12 -27.56
CA GLU A 120 0.52 -1.91 -28.35
C GLU A 120 -0.77 -1.12 -28.59
N ASP A 121 -1.34 -0.48 -27.56
CA ASP A 121 -2.57 0.32 -27.70
C ASP A 121 -2.36 1.55 -28.60
N ALA A 122 -1.19 2.21 -28.51
CA ALA A 122 -0.84 3.33 -29.36
C ALA A 122 -0.56 2.95 -30.82
N SER A 123 -0.07 1.71 -31.05
CA SER A 123 0.15 1.18 -32.40
C SER A 123 -1.09 0.47 -32.97
N ARG A 124 -2.08 0.18 -32.12
CA ARG A 124 -3.36 -0.35 -32.54
C ARG A 124 -4.05 0.72 -33.39
N PRO A 125 -4.36 0.44 -34.66
CA PRO A 125 -5.12 1.38 -35.46
C PRO A 125 -6.46 1.62 -34.74
N PRO A 126 -6.97 2.87 -34.72
CA PRO A 126 -8.26 3.15 -34.13
C PRO A 126 -9.25 2.19 -34.76
N VAL A 127 -9.81 1.30 -33.94
CA VAL A 127 -10.83 0.37 -34.40
C VAL A 127 -12.02 1.26 -34.75
N THR A 128 -12.14 1.58 -36.03
CA THR A 128 -13.34 2.19 -36.59
C THR A 128 -14.43 1.17 -36.38
N THR A 129 -15.13 1.28 -35.26
CA THR A 129 -16.45 0.67 -35.07
C THR A 129 -17.34 1.29 -36.14
N THR A 130 -17.31 0.71 -37.33
CA THR A 130 -18.26 0.98 -38.40
C THR A 130 -19.65 0.69 -37.82
N PRO A 131 -20.54 1.69 -37.73
CA PRO A 131 -21.84 1.52 -37.07
C PRO A 131 -22.82 0.54 -37.75
N ASP A 132 -22.42 -0.17 -38.80
CA ASP A 132 -23.38 -0.82 -39.70
C ASP A 132 -22.88 -2.12 -40.35
N TYR A 133 -21.94 -2.81 -39.71
CA TYR A 133 -21.62 -4.19 -40.08
C TYR A 133 -22.11 -5.11 -38.97
N VAL A 134 -23.35 -5.57 -39.10
CA VAL A 134 -23.76 -6.85 -38.50
C VAL A 134 -23.00 -7.90 -39.31
N PRO A 135 -21.92 -8.51 -38.79
CA PRO A 135 -21.30 -9.60 -39.51
C PRO A 135 -22.40 -10.63 -39.78
N PRO A 136 -22.57 -11.08 -41.04
CA PRO A 136 -23.45 -12.21 -41.31
C PRO A 136 -23.05 -13.31 -40.33
N PRO A 137 -24.01 -14.06 -39.76
CA PRO A 137 -23.70 -15.13 -38.83
C PRO A 137 -22.69 -16.03 -39.53
N MET A 138 -21.42 -15.86 -39.17
CA MET A 138 -20.38 -16.76 -39.58
C MET A 138 -20.78 -18.02 -38.88
N GLU A 139 -21.42 -18.90 -39.66
CA GLU A 139 -21.60 -20.29 -39.33
C GLU A 139 -20.23 -20.74 -38.86
N VAL A 140 -20.11 -20.84 -37.54
CA VAL A 140 -18.87 -21.12 -36.84
C VAL A 140 -18.51 -22.50 -37.33
N ALA A 141 -17.69 -22.56 -38.39
CA ALA A 141 -17.04 -23.77 -38.79
C ALA A 141 -16.41 -24.27 -37.48
N PRO A 142 -16.79 -25.49 -37.03
CA PRO A 142 -16.39 -25.98 -35.73
C PRO A 142 -14.90 -25.71 -35.60
N PRO A 143 -14.47 -25.10 -34.48
CA PRO A 143 -13.06 -24.78 -34.29
C PRO A 143 -12.31 -26.03 -34.70
N LYS A 144 -11.41 -25.90 -35.68
CA LYS A 144 -10.46 -26.97 -35.96
C LYS A 144 -9.79 -27.18 -34.62
N VAL A 145 -10.25 -28.19 -33.91
CA VAL A 145 -9.61 -28.77 -32.75
C VAL A 145 -8.32 -29.25 -33.38
N GLU A 146 -7.32 -28.37 -33.36
CA GLU A 146 -5.95 -28.77 -33.57
C GLU A 146 -5.68 -29.65 -32.35
N SER A 147 -6.03 -30.91 -32.56
CA SER A 147 -5.74 -32.00 -31.66
C SER A 147 -4.24 -31.94 -31.41
N ASP A 148 -3.84 -31.33 -30.31
CA ASP A 148 -2.62 -31.62 -29.56
C ASP A 148 -2.76 -33.06 -29.00
N GLU A 149 -3.17 -33.99 -29.89
CA GLU A 149 -3.10 -35.43 -29.72
C GLU A 149 -1.62 -35.75 -29.76
N LEU A 150 -1.06 -35.64 -28.56
CA LEU A 150 0.22 -36.22 -28.23
C LEU A 150 0.22 -37.67 -28.75
N PRO A 151 1.30 -38.09 -29.44
CA PRO A 151 1.42 -39.46 -29.91
C PRO A 151 1.16 -40.43 -28.74
N PRO A 152 0.44 -41.54 -28.99
CA PRO A 152 0.03 -42.46 -27.94
C PRO A 152 1.25 -42.90 -27.12
N GLY A 153 1.22 -42.62 -25.82
CA GLY A 153 2.30 -42.94 -24.88
C GLY A 153 3.04 -41.75 -24.27
N ARG A 154 2.79 -40.50 -24.70
CA ARG A 154 3.42 -39.31 -24.10
C ARG A 154 2.43 -38.53 -23.23
N THR A 155 2.65 -38.53 -21.92
CA THR A 155 1.82 -37.76 -20.99
C THR A 155 2.11 -36.25 -21.09
N ARG A 156 1.13 -35.39 -20.78
CA ARG A 156 1.36 -33.93 -20.68
C ARG A 156 2.52 -33.60 -19.72
N SER A 157 2.71 -34.39 -18.67
CA SER A 157 3.81 -34.25 -17.72
C SER A 157 5.19 -34.51 -18.35
N GLN A 158 5.27 -35.38 -19.36
CA GLN A 158 6.51 -35.61 -20.12
C GLN A 158 6.85 -34.43 -21.02
N LYS A 159 5.85 -33.82 -21.69
CA LYS A 159 6.05 -32.61 -22.51
C LYS A 159 6.63 -31.45 -21.67
N ILE A 160 6.16 -31.31 -20.43
CA ILE A 160 6.68 -30.30 -19.49
C ILE A 160 8.13 -30.60 -19.12
N ARG A 161 8.45 -31.87 -18.80
CA ARG A 161 9.82 -32.30 -18.46
C ARG A 161 10.78 -32.07 -19.64
N ASP A 162 10.40 -32.48 -20.84
CA ASP A 162 11.20 -32.35 -22.05
C ASP A 162 11.47 -30.87 -22.39
N ASN A 163 10.49 -29.98 -22.20
CA ASN A 163 10.68 -28.54 -22.40
C ASN A 163 11.66 -27.92 -21.39
N ILE A 164 11.63 -28.38 -20.12
CA ILE A 164 12.57 -27.91 -19.09
C ILE A 164 14.00 -28.38 -19.42
N GLU A 165 14.16 -29.65 -19.81
CA GLU A 165 15.47 -30.21 -20.18
C GLU A 165 16.05 -29.52 -21.42
N ARG A 166 15.22 -29.24 -22.44
CA ARG A 166 15.66 -28.51 -23.63
C ARG A 166 16.19 -27.11 -23.30
N ARG A 167 15.48 -26.36 -22.44
CA ARG A 167 15.91 -25.01 -22.03
C ARG A 167 17.24 -25.04 -21.26
N LYS A 168 17.43 -26.03 -20.39
CA LYS A 168 18.71 -26.22 -19.67
C LYS A 168 19.87 -26.51 -20.61
N ALA A 169 19.66 -27.35 -21.63
CA ALA A 169 20.70 -27.66 -22.61
C ALA A 169 21.08 -26.46 -23.49
N GLU A 170 20.10 -25.62 -23.85
CA GLU A 170 20.34 -24.35 -24.55
C GLU A 170 21.13 -23.36 -23.69
N GLU A 171 20.81 -23.25 -22.40
CA GLU A 171 21.54 -22.44 -21.44
C GLU A 171 22.99 -22.92 -21.26
N GLU A 172 23.21 -24.23 -21.10
CA GLU A 172 24.55 -24.81 -20.95
C GLU A 172 25.41 -24.60 -22.21
N LYS A 173 24.80 -24.71 -23.40
CA LYS A 173 25.47 -24.42 -24.68
C LYS A 173 25.81 -22.94 -24.84
N ALA A 174 24.97 -22.04 -24.34
CA ALA A 174 25.25 -20.61 -24.34
C ALA A 174 26.34 -20.23 -23.32
N GLN A 175 26.47 -21.01 -22.24
CA GLN A 175 27.45 -20.79 -21.16
C GLN A 175 28.82 -21.42 -21.43
N GLN A 176 29.05 -22.06 -22.58
CA GLN A 176 30.39 -22.44 -23.04
C GLN A 176 30.98 -21.31 -23.91
N PRO A 177 31.65 -20.30 -23.34
CA PRO A 177 32.39 -19.32 -24.11
C PRO A 177 33.53 -20.04 -24.84
N GLY A 178 33.61 -19.82 -26.15
CA GLY A 178 34.54 -20.45 -27.06
C GLY A 178 35.98 -20.49 -26.55
N SER A 179 36.41 -21.66 -26.09
CA SER A 179 37.80 -22.02 -25.93
C SER A 179 38.26 -22.77 -27.17
N GLN A 180 38.30 -22.11 -28.33
CA GLN A 180 38.99 -22.60 -29.53
C GLN A 180 39.00 -21.55 -30.63
N GLN A 181 40.08 -20.76 -30.71
CA GLN A 181 40.82 -20.49 -31.95
C GLN A 181 41.98 -19.54 -31.64
N SER A 182 43.13 -20.13 -31.31
CA SER A 182 44.44 -19.48 -31.49
C SER A 182 45.24 -20.44 -32.37
N GLN A 183 45.24 -20.15 -33.67
CA GLN A 183 46.25 -20.62 -34.62
C GLN A 183 46.91 -19.38 -35.21
#